data_AF-A0A183P5W1-F1
#
_entry.id   AF-A0A183P5W1-F1
#
_cell.length_a   1.000
_cell.length_b   1.000
_cell.length_c   1.000
_cell.angle_alpha   90.00
_cell.angle_beta   90.00
_cell.angle_gamma   90.00
#
_symmetry.space_group_name_H-M   'P 1'
#
loop_
_entity.id
_entity.type
_entity.pdbx_description
1 polymer ?
#
loop_
_entity_poly.entity_id
_entity_poly.type
_entity_poly.pdbx_seq_one_letter_code
_entity_poly.pdbx_strand_id
1 'polypeptide(L)'
;MNHWISNLIKEGSESEMIEEDQEKAEAMADYFGAVFTQKPPLDQEPDLNTESTNHLLTVDFDQDDVLKALSTSNMEKSTGPDELHAKE
;
A
#
# COMPACT_ATOMS: atom_id res chain seq x y z
N MET A 1 -11.79 -3.83 -30.42
CA MET A 1 -10.59 -4.70 -30.39
C MET A 1 -9.53 -3.87 -29.68
N ASN A 2 -9.44 -4.02 -28.36
CA ASN A 2 -8.85 -3.01 -27.49
C ASN A 2 -7.33 -3.23 -27.42
N HIS A 3 -6.56 -2.33 -28.02
CA HIS A 3 -5.11 -2.39 -28.23
C HIS A 3 -4.23 -2.27 -26.97
N TRP A 4 -4.82 -2.28 -25.77
CA TRP A 4 -4.13 -2.02 -24.50
C TRP A 4 -3.53 -3.29 -23.86
N ILE A 5 -4.02 -4.48 -24.24
CA ILE A 5 -3.56 -5.77 -23.67
C ILE A 5 -2.17 -6.15 -24.21
N SER A 6 -1.78 -5.65 -25.40
CA SER A 6 -0.55 -6.06 -26.09
C SER A 6 0.75 -5.69 -25.36
N ASN A 7 0.71 -4.76 -24.39
CA ASN A 7 1.92 -4.31 -23.67
C ASN A 7 2.25 -5.14 -22.41
N LEU A 8 1.46 -6.17 -22.09
CA LEU A 8 1.71 -7.02 -20.92
C LEU A 8 2.63 -8.22 -21.22
N ILE A 9 2.87 -8.52 -22.49
CA ILE A 9 3.74 -9.62 -22.89
C ILE A 9 5.18 -9.10 -22.94
N LYS A 10 5.90 -9.27 -21.82
CA LYS A 10 7.35 -9.08 -21.78
C LYS A 10 8.00 -10.19 -22.60
N GLU A 11 8.54 -9.83 -23.75
CA GLU A 11 9.31 -10.70 -24.64
C GLU A 11 10.52 -11.27 -23.88
N GLY A 12 10.38 -12.51 -23.38
CA GLY A 12 11.37 -13.18 -22.53
C GLY A 12 10.81 -13.94 -21.31
N SER A 13 9.50 -13.92 -21.07
CA SER A 13 8.88 -14.83 -20.10
C SER A 13 7.83 -15.68 -20.81
N GLU A 14 8.19 -16.92 -21.11
CA GLU A 14 7.25 -17.98 -21.51
C GLU A 14 6.39 -18.36 -20.29
N SER A 15 5.60 -17.40 -19.78
CA SER A 15 4.45 -17.74 -18.95
C SER A 15 3.35 -18.06 -19.94
N GLU A 16 3.05 -19.35 -20.08
CA GLU A 16 1.89 -19.83 -20.83
C GLU A 16 0.66 -19.07 -20.31
N MET A 17 0.10 -18.20 -21.15
CA MET A 17 -1.11 -17.46 -20.81
C MET A 17 -2.26 -18.46 -20.84
N ILE A 18 -2.57 -19.03 -19.67
CA ILE A 18 -3.69 -19.95 -19.54
C ILE A 18 -5.00 -19.15 -19.63
N GLU A 19 -6.03 -19.72 -20.22
CA GLU A 19 -7.36 -19.07 -20.40
C GLU A 19 -7.90 -18.47 -19.09
N GLU A 20 -7.55 -19.10 -17.96
CA GLU A 20 -7.87 -18.65 -16.60
C GLU A 20 -7.26 -17.28 -16.23
N ASP A 21 -6.07 -16.95 -16.76
CA ASP A 21 -5.41 -15.66 -16.50
C ASP A 21 -6.09 -14.52 -17.28
N GLN A 22 -6.63 -14.81 -18.47
CA GLN A 22 -7.41 -13.85 -19.25
C GLN A 22 -8.77 -13.57 -18.56
N GLU A 23 -9.46 -14.62 -18.10
CA GLU A 23 -10.73 -14.48 -17.37
C GLU A 23 -10.54 -13.67 -16.08
N LYS A 24 -9.45 -13.93 -15.32
CA LYS A 24 -9.09 -13.15 -14.14
C LYS A 24 -8.76 -11.70 -14.46
N ALA A 25 -8.03 -11.45 -15.54
CA ALA A 25 -7.72 -10.10 -15.98
C ALA A 25 -8.98 -9.31 -16.37
N GLU A 26 -9.92 -9.95 -17.06
CA GLU A 26 -11.22 -9.37 -17.41
C GLU A 26 -12.07 -9.11 -16.17
N ALA A 27 -12.18 -10.06 -15.24
CA ALA A 27 -12.92 -9.89 -14.00
C ALA A 27 -12.36 -8.73 -13.13
N MET A 28 -11.03 -8.58 -13.09
CA MET A 28 -10.38 -7.45 -12.40
C MET A 28 -10.64 -6.14 -13.14
N ALA A 29 -10.55 -6.13 -14.46
CA ALA A 29 -10.83 -4.93 -15.27
C ALA A 29 -12.28 -4.47 -15.11
N ASP A 30 -13.24 -5.39 -15.08
CA ASP A 30 -14.65 -5.10 -14.85
C ASP A 30 -14.92 -4.59 -13.44
N TYR A 31 -14.30 -5.21 -12.42
CA TYR A 31 -14.39 -4.77 -11.04
C TYR A 31 -13.86 -3.33 -10.88
N PHE A 32 -12.64 -3.06 -11.36
CA PHE A 32 -12.05 -1.73 -11.26
C PHE A 32 -12.79 -0.72 -12.14
N GLY A 33 -13.28 -1.12 -13.31
CA GLY A 33 -14.16 -0.29 -14.14
C GLY A 33 -15.43 0.12 -13.40
N ALA A 34 -16.12 -0.79 -12.73
CA ALA A 34 -17.35 -0.52 -11.98
C ALA A 34 -17.13 0.31 -10.70
N VAL A 35 -16.00 0.09 -10.01
CA VAL A 35 -15.68 0.79 -8.76
C VAL A 35 -15.18 2.22 -9.02
N PHE A 36 -14.39 2.43 -10.08
CA PHE A 36 -13.72 3.71 -10.33
C PHE A 36 -14.41 4.63 -11.34
N THR A 37 -15.38 4.14 -12.13
CA THR A 37 -16.22 5.02 -12.98
C THR A 37 -17.35 5.69 -12.21
N GLN A 38 -17.64 5.21 -11.00
CA GLN A 38 -18.45 5.94 -10.04
C GLN A 38 -17.61 7.11 -9.52
N LYS A 39 -17.62 8.22 -10.26
CA LYS A 39 -17.18 9.51 -9.73
C LYS A 39 -17.97 9.71 -8.42
N PRO A 40 -17.30 9.85 -7.26
CA PRO A 40 -18.01 10.25 -6.06
C PRO A 40 -18.83 11.49 -6.41
N PRO A 41 -20.05 11.68 -5.87
CA PRO A 41 -20.73 12.95 -6.00
C PRO A 41 -19.72 14.06 -5.71
N LEU A 42 -19.56 15.03 -6.61
CA LEU A 42 -18.60 16.14 -6.44
C LEU A 42 -18.82 16.90 -5.12
N ASP A 43 -20.01 16.75 -4.54
CA ASP A 43 -20.42 17.31 -3.25
C ASP A 43 -19.97 16.47 -2.03
N GLN A 44 -19.21 15.40 -2.25
CA GLN A 44 -18.61 14.57 -1.22
C GLN A 44 -17.08 14.62 -1.33
N GLU A 45 -16.54 15.81 -1.57
CA GLU A 45 -15.22 16.10 -1.01
C GLU A 45 -15.39 15.93 0.51
N PRO A 46 -14.63 15.02 1.16
CA PRO A 46 -14.72 14.91 2.61
C PRO A 46 -14.35 16.28 3.16
N ASP A 47 -15.33 16.96 3.75
CA ASP A 47 -15.10 18.24 4.40
C ASP A 47 -13.99 18.00 5.42
N LEU A 48 -12.80 18.53 5.16
CA LEU A 48 -11.65 18.42 6.07
C LEU A 48 -11.96 19.07 7.43
N ASN A 49 -13.06 19.84 7.52
CA ASN A 49 -13.58 20.44 8.75
C ASN A 49 -14.67 19.60 9.41
N THR A 50 -15.15 18.51 8.80
CA THR A 50 -15.95 17.53 9.55
C THR A 50 -15.05 16.91 10.60
N GLU A 51 -15.42 17.14 11.85
CA GLU A 51 -14.78 16.57 13.02
C GLU A 51 -14.62 15.06 12.80
N SER A 52 -13.40 14.65 12.47
CA SER A 52 -13.05 13.24 12.30
C SER A 52 -13.44 12.53 13.58
N THR A 53 -14.45 11.64 13.51
CA THR A 53 -14.81 10.76 14.63
C THR A 53 -13.67 9.81 14.99
N ASN A 54 -12.69 9.68 14.09
CA ASN A 54 -11.40 9.09 14.41
C ASN A 54 -10.62 10.14 15.21
N HIS A 55 -10.81 10.13 16.52
CA HIS A 55 -9.87 10.76 17.43
C HIS A 55 -8.49 10.15 17.11
N LEU A 56 -7.59 10.95 16.55
CA LEU A 56 -6.20 10.56 16.43
C LEU A 56 -5.75 10.25 17.85
N LEU A 57 -5.41 8.99 18.12
CA LEU A 57 -4.81 8.58 19.39
C LEU A 57 -3.57 9.46 19.54
N THR A 58 -3.68 10.45 20.43
CA THR A 58 -2.54 11.29 20.77
C THR A 58 -1.69 10.42 21.68
N VAL A 59 -0.68 9.79 21.08
CA VAL A 59 0.32 9.04 21.82
C VAL A 59 1.41 10.03 22.19
N ASP A 60 1.52 10.31 23.48
CA ASP A 60 2.62 11.08 24.05
C ASP A 60 3.71 10.09 24.49
N PHE A 61 4.97 10.46 24.30
CA PHE A 61 6.13 9.67 24.71
C PHE A 61 7.02 10.55 25.58
N ASP A 62 7.39 10.04 26.75
CA ASP A 62 8.37 10.70 27.60
C ASP A 62 9.77 10.09 27.47
N GLN A 63 10.72 10.69 28.18
CA GLN A 63 12.10 10.25 28.17
C GLN A 63 12.25 8.80 28.69
N ASP A 64 11.45 8.39 29.66
CA ASP A 64 11.54 7.07 30.27
C ASP A 64 11.01 6.00 29.31
N ASP A 65 9.97 6.30 28.53
CA ASP A 65 9.47 5.44 27.45
C ASP A 65 10.57 5.17 26.42
N VAL A 66 11.30 6.21 26.01
CA VAL A 66 12.41 6.10 25.05
C VAL A 66 13.55 5.27 25.64
N LEU A 67 13.96 5.54 26.89
CA LEU A 67 15.03 4.80 27.55
C LEU A 67 14.68 3.32 27.73
N LYS A 68 13.42 3.02 28.06
CA LYS A 68 12.94 1.64 28.16
C LYS A 68 13.01 0.93 26.82
N ALA A 69 12.53 1.57 25.74
CA ALA A 69 12.60 1.00 24.40
C ALA A 69 14.05 0.69 23.98
N LEU A 70 14.96 1.65 24.19
CA LEU A 70 16.39 1.49 23.92
C LEU A 70 17.03 0.36 24.74
N SER A 71 16.66 0.23 26.02
CA SER A 71 17.19 -0.83 26.90
C SER A 71 16.82 -2.24 26.42
N THR A 72 15.70 -2.37 25.71
CA THR A 72 15.21 -3.64 25.14
C THR A 72 15.63 -3.84 23.68
N SER A 73 16.29 -2.87 23.07
CA SER A 73 16.70 -2.94 21.67
C SER A 73 17.78 -4.01 21.47
N ASN A 74 17.56 -4.92 20.53
CA ASN A 74 18.52 -5.97 20.23
C ASN A 74 19.61 -5.43 19.29
N MET A 75 20.78 -5.16 19.85
CA MET A 75 21.94 -4.63 19.15
C MET A 75 22.64 -5.63 18.20
N GLU A 76 22.20 -6.90 18.15
CA GLU A 76 22.75 -7.94 17.25
C GLU A 76 21.93 -8.11 15.97
N LYS A 77 20.91 -7.26 15.75
CA LYS A 77 20.12 -7.27 14.52
C LYS A 77 20.90 -6.67 13.35
N SER A 78 20.66 -7.19 12.16
CA SER A 78 21.24 -6.64 10.93
C SER A 78 20.79 -5.21 10.66
N THR A 79 21.67 -4.44 10.02
CA THR A 79 21.42 -3.07 9.57
C THR A 79 20.19 -2.98 8.68
N GLY A 80 19.41 -1.91 8.87
CA GLY A 80 18.26 -1.59 8.02
C GLY A 80 18.67 -1.07 6.63
N PRO A 81 17.69 -0.82 5.74
CA PRO A 81 17.93 -0.21 4.43
C PRO A 81 18.39 1.25 4.51
N ASP A 82 18.28 1.87 5.69
CA ASP A 82 18.83 3.18 6.03
C ASP A 82 20.32 3.13 6.38
N GLU A 83 20.93 1.94 6.35
CA GLU A 83 22.33 1.68 6.70
C GLU A 83 22.70 2.04 8.16
N LEU A 84 21.70 2.31 9.02
CA LEU A 84 21.91 2.59 10.43
C LEU A 84 21.91 1.29 11.24
N HIS A 85 22.95 1.12 12.05
CA HIS A 85 23.10 -0.02 12.93
C HIS A 85 23.10 0.44 14.40
N ALA A 86 22.49 -0.36 15.27
CA ALA A 86 22.37 -0.02 16.70
C ALA A 86 23.71 -0.11 17.46
N LYS A 87 24.69 -0.83 16.90
CA LYS A 87 26.10 -0.77 17.32
C LYS A 87 26.88 0.09 16.33
N GLU A 88 27.68 1.01 16.86
CA GLU A 88 28.71 1.76 16.12
C GLU A 88 29.71 0.82 15.42
#